data_AF-A0A6I1E9L8-F1
#
_entry.id   AF-A0A6I1E9L8-F1
#
_cell.length_a   1.000
_cell.length_b   1.000
_cell.length_c   1.000
_cell.angle_alpha   90.00
_cell.angle_beta   90.00
_cell.angle_gamma   90.00
#
_symmetry.space_group_name_H-M   'P 1'
#
loop_
_entity.id
_entity.type
_entity.pdbx_description
1 polymer ?
#
loop_
_entity_poly.entity_id
_entity_poly.type
_entity_poly.pdbx_seq_one_letter_code
_entity_poly.pdbx_strand_id
1 'polypeptide(L)'
;MTFYHGLKYYKDDPDYPEKQAWIASRLLTLRHDLYQQIEKDRHPKSLIIGSWNIRAFDDGMPRLDESYHYIAEIIDHFDICAIQEVKADLAPLRRLVKLLGPNWDYFVSDVSEAKGGNNERMAFVYNTDRVFFRNLIGEIVIPREDLIAGEQVARSPFFASFQAGWFKFSLCSAHIIYGDDLDLRAQEIKVIADTLVRRSKKEDQVHVFLGDMNIEKEDDVVMRALKESKMTVPDFGPTNMSGNRYFDQMAFTTKGKAGLKTRLLRHATFDWRHAVFGPHPKVPASAFTEKQNKLGMSRIDRDGLLAHYKDIVTAARTKYKKQPYSDWPKSYKNWTTFEMSDHLPIWMELEVDYSDDYLRRYLK
;
A
#
# COMPACT_ATOMS: atom_id res chain seq x y z
N MET A 1 -11.09 -7.87 9.81
CA MET A 1 -11.88 -6.76 10.36
C MET A 1 -11.03 -6.04 11.38
N THR A 2 -10.71 -4.79 11.11
CA THR A 2 -9.93 -3.92 12.01
C THR A 2 -10.57 -3.80 13.40
N PHE A 3 -9.74 -3.66 14.44
CA PHE A 3 -10.13 -3.65 15.84
C PHE A 3 -10.24 -2.21 16.40
N TYR A 4 -11.46 -1.78 16.69
CA TYR A 4 -11.73 -0.43 17.25
C TYR A 4 -11.87 -0.39 18.76
N HIS A 5 -11.72 -1.52 19.47
CA HIS A 5 -11.86 -1.57 20.92
C HIS A 5 -10.92 -0.58 21.64
N GLY A 6 -9.80 -0.22 21.01
CA GLY A 6 -8.89 0.81 21.50
C GLY A 6 -9.49 2.22 21.61
N LEU A 7 -10.53 2.56 20.84
CA LEU A 7 -11.13 3.91 20.82
C LEU A 7 -11.69 4.34 22.17
N LYS A 8 -12.37 3.43 22.87
CA LYS A 8 -11.94 3.02 24.20
C LYS A 8 -11.31 4.06 25.13
N TYR A 9 -10.00 4.14 24.94
CA TYR A 9 -9.04 4.73 25.85
C TYR A 9 -8.70 6.17 25.48
N TYR A 10 -9.35 6.73 24.45
CA TYR A 10 -9.11 8.10 23.97
C TYR A 10 -10.12 9.12 24.51
N LYS A 11 -11.03 8.70 25.40
CA LYS A 11 -12.10 9.57 25.90
C LYS A 11 -11.56 10.78 26.66
N ASP A 12 -10.55 10.57 27.49
CA ASP A 12 -10.05 11.55 28.45
C ASP A 12 -8.62 12.03 28.08
N ASP A 13 -8.31 12.12 26.78
CA ASP A 13 -7.00 12.61 26.31
C ASP A 13 -6.89 14.13 26.54
N PRO A 14 -6.01 14.60 27.44
CA PRO A 14 -5.94 16.02 27.80
C PRO A 14 -5.42 16.90 26.67
N ASP A 15 -4.66 16.34 25.72
CA ASP A 15 -4.04 17.08 24.62
C ASP A 15 -4.90 16.99 23.34
N TYR A 16 -6.01 16.24 23.37
CA TYR A 16 -6.88 16.01 22.21
C TYR A 16 -8.35 15.87 22.64
N PRO A 17 -9.07 17.00 22.78
CA PRO A 17 -10.49 17.00 23.11
C PRO A 17 -11.33 16.23 22.08
N GLU A 18 -12.30 15.45 22.56
CA GLU A 18 -13.24 14.69 21.72
C GLU A 18 -12.57 13.73 20.72
N LYS A 19 -11.31 13.33 20.96
CA LYS A 19 -10.52 12.44 20.09
C LYS A 19 -11.29 11.20 19.68
N GLN A 20 -11.94 10.53 20.64
CA GLN A 20 -12.74 9.34 20.35
C GLN A 20 -13.84 9.59 19.31
N ALA A 21 -14.63 10.66 19.49
CA ALA A 21 -15.73 11.01 18.60
C ALA A 21 -15.21 11.43 17.21
N TRP A 22 -14.11 12.19 17.17
CA TRP A 22 -13.45 12.57 15.93
C TRP A 22 -13.02 11.35 15.11
N ILE A 23 -12.27 10.44 15.73
CA ILE A 23 -11.76 9.23 15.06
C ILE A 23 -12.91 8.36 14.56
N ALA A 24 -13.94 8.17 15.38
CA ALA A 24 -15.12 7.39 14.99
C ALA A 24 -15.82 7.99 13.76
N SER A 25 -16.03 9.31 13.73
CA SER A 25 -16.64 10.01 12.59
C SER A 25 -15.80 9.89 11.31
N ARG A 26 -14.48 10.04 11.42
CA ARG A 26 -13.55 9.88 10.28
C ARG A 26 -13.52 8.44 9.77
N LEU A 27 -13.52 7.44 10.65
CA LEU A 27 -13.59 6.02 10.28
C LEU A 27 -14.90 5.66 9.58
N LEU A 28 -16.03 6.18 10.04
CA LEU A 28 -17.32 5.94 9.37
C LEU A 28 -17.35 6.53 7.96
N THR A 29 -16.78 7.73 7.81
CA THR A 29 -16.59 8.40 6.53
C THR A 29 -15.66 7.57 5.61
N LEU A 30 -14.54 7.07 6.14
CA LEU A 30 -13.55 6.26 5.42
C LEU A 30 -14.14 4.92 4.95
N ARG A 31 -14.86 4.23 5.84
CA ARG A 31 -15.59 2.99 5.54
C ARG A 31 -16.60 3.16 4.42
N HIS A 32 -17.30 4.29 4.40
CA HIS A 32 -18.21 4.57 3.30
C HIS A 32 -17.47 4.61 1.96
N ASP A 33 -16.33 5.30 1.89
CA ASP A 33 -15.55 5.43 0.66
C ASP A 33 -14.95 4.11 0.22
N LEU A 34 -14.40 3.34 1.16
CA LEU A 34 -13.86 2.02 0.89
C LEU A 34 -14.95 1.05 0.41
N TYR A 35 -16.14 1.10 1.01
CA TYR A 35 -17.29 0.34 0.52
C TYR A 35 -17.66 0.72 -0.92
N GLN A 36 -17.77 2.02 -1.23
CA GLN A 36 -18.15 2.46 -2.58
C GLN A 36 -17.10 2.10 -3.64
N GLN A 37 -15.80 2.20 -3.31
CA GLN A 37 -14.72 2.00 -4.29
C GLN A 37 -14.28 0.55 -4.41
N ILE A 38 -14.33 -0.22 -3.32
CA ILE A 38 -13.72 -1.56 -3.24
C ILE A 38 -14.79 -2.62 -2.99
N GLU A 39 -15.49 -2.56 -1.86
CA GLU A 39 -16.29 -3.70 -1.37
C GLU A 39 -17.58 -3.95 -2.14
N LYS A 40 -18.30 -2.89 -2.50
CA LYS A 40 -19.64 -2.97 -3.09
C LYS A 40 -19.68 -3.85 -4.34
N ASP A 41 -18.63 -3.74 -5.17
CA ASP A 41 -18.51 -4.48 -6.42
C ASP A 41 -17.43 -5.59 -6.35
N ARG A 42 -17.04 -6.00 -5.13
CA ARG A 42 -16.07 -7.09 -4.91
C ARG A 42 -16.65 -8.42 -5.37
N HIS A 43 -15.86 -9.16 -6.16
CA HIS A 43 -16.26 -10.47 -6.65
C HIS A 43 -16.15 -11.53 -5.52
N PRO A 44 -17.10 -12.45 -5.36
CA PRO A 44 -17.08 -13.42 -4.25
C PRO A 44 -15.88 -14.38 -4.25
N LYS A 45 -15.33 -14.67 -5.42
CA LYS A 45 -14.22 -15.61 -5.65
C LYS A 45 -12.96 -14.89 -6.14
N SER A 46 -12.60 -13.81 -5.46
CA SER A 46 -11.44 -12.99 -5.79
C SER A 46 -10.51 -12.76 -4.60
N LEU A 47 -9.32 -12.28 -4.94
CA LEU A 47 -8.29 -11.80 -4.03
C LEU A 47 -7.95 -10.36 -4.38
N ILE A 48 -7.93 -9.48 -3.38
CA ILE A 48 -7.47 -8.10 -3.51
C ILE A 48 -6.05 -7.99 -2.95
N ILE A 49 -5.10 -7.66 -3.83
CA ILE A 49 -3.69 -7.42 -3.49
C ILE A 49 -3.47 -5.90 -3.45
N GLY A 50 -2.99 -5.39 -2.33
CA GLY A 50 -2.60 -4.00 -2.14
C GLY A 50 -1.08 -3.80 -2.15
N SER A 51 -0.64 -2.59 -2.50
CA SER A 51 0.71 -2.09 -2.23
C SER A 51 0.64 -0.65 -1.77
N TRP A 52 1.46 -0.29 -0.78
CA TRP A 52 1.50 1.06 -0.27
C TRP A 52 2.87 1.41 0.33
N ASN A 53 3.55 2.40 -0.26
CA ASN A 53 4.61 3.12 0.43
C ASN A 53 3.98 4.00 1.53
N ILE A 54 4.30 3.72 2.80
CA ILE A 54 3.77 4.47 3.95
C ILE A 54 4.88 5.38 4.49
N ARG A 55 5.04 6.54 3.86
CA ARG A 55 6.17 7.47 3.96
C ARG A 55 6.96 7.41 5.28
N ALA A 56 8.01 6.59 5.25
CA ALA A 56 9.01 6.30 6.25
C ALA A 56 8.51 5.82 7.62
N PHE A 57 7.40 5.07 7.64
CA PHE A 57 6.58 4.57 8.77
C PHE A 57 7.22 4.61 10.16
N ASP A 58 7.27 5.85 10.64
CA ASP A 58 7.66 6.47 11.91
C ASP A 58 9.15 6.59 12.26
N ASP A 59 10.08 6.52 11.30
CA ASP A 59 11.42 7.09 11.52
C ASP A 59 11.41 8.61 11.29
N GLY A 60 10.84 9.29 12.29
CA GLY A 60 10.53 10.72 12.34
C GLY A 60 9.72 11.08 13.60
N MET A 61 8.73 11.97 13.46
CA MET A 61 7.76 12.24 14.53
C MET A 61 6.76 11.07 14.58
N PRO A 62 6.46 10.48 15.76
CA PRO A 62 5.41 9.47 15.86
C PRO A 62 4.06 9.97 15.32
N ARG A 63 3.43 9.17 14.45
CA ARG A 63 2.08 9.42 13.93
C ARG A 63 1.05 9.55 15.04
N LEU A 64 0.00 10.32 14.77
CA LEU A 64 -1.17 10.36 15.65
C LEU A 64 -1.86 8.99 15.72
N ASP A 65 -2.61 8.79 16.80
CA ASP A 65 -3.27 7.51 17.05
C ASP A 65 -4.29 7.16 15.97
N GLU A 66 -5.00 8.16 15.45
CA GLU A 66 -5.97 8.00 14.38
C GLU A 66 -5.37 7.58 13.05
N SER A 67 -4.14 7.99 12.76
CA SER A 67 -3.44 7.63 11.53
C SER A 67 -3.24 6.12 11.44
N TYR A 68 -2.90 5.48 12.56
CA TYR A 68 -2.83 4.01 12.64
C TYR A 68 -4.20 3.35 12.44
N HIS A 69 -5.28 3.93 12.97
CA HIS A 69 -6.64 3.42 12.74
C HIS A 69 -7.05 3.54 11.28
N TYR A 70 -6.73 4.65 10.61
CA TYR A 70 -7.06 4.86 9.20
C TYR A 70 -6.24 3.97 8.27
N ILE A 71 -4.93 3.82 8.53
CA ILE A 71 -4.06 2.91 7.78
C ILE A 71 -4.55 1.46 7.93
N ALA A 72 -4.88 1.05 9.15
CA ALA A 72 -5.40 -0.28 9.42
C ALA A 72 -6.77 -0.52 8.76
N GLU A 73 -7.64 0.50 8.73
CA GLU A 73 -8.92 0.42 8.00
C GLU A 73 -8.70 0.15 6.51
N ILE A 74 -7.82 0.93 5.86
CA ILE A 74 -7.55 0.80 4.43
C ILE A 74 -6.98 -0.58 4.11
N ILE A 75 -5.97 -1.02 4.87
CA ILE A 75 -5.33 -2.32 4.64
C ILE A 75 -6.31 -3.49 4.87
N ASP A 76 -7.25 -3.38 5.81
CA ASP A 76 -8.25 -4.43 6.07
C ASP A 76 -9.21 -4.68 4.91
N HIS A 77 -9.29 -3.75 3.94
CA HIS A 77 -10.07 -3.90 2.71
C HIS A 77 -9.29 -4.59 1.57
N PHE A 78 -8.02 -4.90 1.81
CA PHE A 78 -7.23 -5.82 1.00
C PHE A 78 -7.19 -7.19 1.69
N ASP A 79 -6.82 -8.24 0.95
CA ASP A 79 -6.57 -9.56 1.56
C ASP A 79 -5.09 -9.76 1.92
N ILE A 80 -4.22 -9.05 1.21
CA ILE A 80 -2.78 -8.98 1.44
C ILE A 80 -2.27 -7.62 0.96
N CYS A 81 -1.33 -7.03 1.70
CA CYS A 81 -0.74 -5.74 1.35
C CYS A 81 0.78 -5.79 1.50
N ALA A 82 1.48 -5.29 0.48
CA ALA A 82 2.90 -5.01 0.56
C ALA A 82 3.12 -3.57 1.05
N ILE A 83 3.96 -3.41 2.05
CA ILE A 83 4.26 -2.11 2.67
C ILE A 83 5.73 -1.79 2.45
N GLN A 84 6.01 -0.64 1.85
CA GLN A 84 7.36 -0.10 1.71
C GLN A 84 7.65 0.93 2.80
N GLU A 85 8.94 1.22 2.99
CA GLU A 85 9.50 2.15 3.97
C GLU A 85 9.22 1.80 5.45
N VAL A 86 9.16 0.50 5.77
CA VAL A 86 9.16 0.03 7.17
C VAL A 86 10.56 0.20 7.76
N LYS A 87 10.69 0.72 8.98
CA LYS A 87 11.99 1.10 9.53
C LYS A 87 12.62 0.02 10.41
N ALA A 88 13.84 0.32 10.88
CA ALA A 88 14.62 -0.57 11.75
C ALA A 88 13.83 -0.99 13.01
N ASP A 89 13.11 -0.04 13.62
CA ASP A 89 12.14 -0.34 14.68
C ASP A 89 10.83 -0.86 14.10
N LEU A 90 10.44 -2.06 14.53
CA LEU A 90 9.18 -2.69 14.13
C LEU A 90 8.01 -2.36 15.07
N ALA A 91 8.17 -1.49 16.07
CA ALA A 91 7.07 -1.10 16.96
C ALA A 91 5.88 -0.48 16.21
N PRO A 92 6.07 0.42 15.22
CA PRO A 92 4.99 0.91 14.34
C PRO A 92 4.25 -0.23 13.63
N LEU A 93 4.98 -1.17 13.02
CA LEU A 93 4.39 -2.31 12.32
C LEU A 93 3.60 -3.23 13.26
N ARG A 94 4.15 -3.57 14.42
CA ARG A 94 3.45 -4.37 15.43
C ARG A 94 2.17 -3.68 15.92
N ARG A 95 2.20 -2.36 16.07
CA ARG A 95 1.02 -1.57 16.43
C ARG A 95 -0.04 -1.64 15.34
N LEU A 96 0.35 -1.48 14.07
CA LEU A 96 -0.55 -1.60 12.93
C LEU A 96 -1.20 -2.99 12.87
N VAL A 97 -0.41 -4.07 12.95
CA VAL A 97 -0.93 -5.45 12.91
C VAL A 97 -1.87 -5.75 14.07
N LYS A 98 -1.58 -5.23 15.27
CA LYS A 98 -2.49 -5.34 16.41
C LYS A 98 -3.86 -4.70 16.14
N LEU A 99 -3.90 -3.61 15.36
CA LEU A 99 -5.16 -2.97 14.95
C LEU A 99 -5.83 -3.73 13.82
N LEU A 100 -5.09 -4.33 12.89
CA LEU A 100 -5.65 -5.18 11.85
C LEU A 100 -6.40 -6.38 12.44
N GLY A 101 -5.89 -6.95 13.54
CA GLY A 101 -6.57 -7.98 14.32
C GLY A 101 -5.84 -9.33 14.31
N PRO A 102 -6.36 -10.33 15.04
CA PRO A 102 -5.68 -11.60 15.30
C PRO A 102 -5.60 -12.51 14.07
N ASN A 103 -6.41 -12.27 13.05
CA ASN A 103 -6.39 -13.01 11.80
C ASN A 103 -5.41 -12.40 10.77
N TRP A 104 -4.68 -11.34 11.14
CA TRP A 104 -3.63 -10.76 10.32
C TRP A 104 -2.26 -11.17 10.83
N ASP A 105 -1.42 -11.59 9.91
CA ASP A 105 -0.02 -11.94 10.18
C ASP A 105 0.91 -11.14 9.25
N TYR A 106 2.19 -11.10 9.59
CA TYR A 106 3.16 -10.32 8.86
C TYR A 106 4.57 -10.92 8.89
N PHE A 107 5.36 -10.54 7.89
CA PHE A 107 6.80 -10.75 7.90
C PHE A 107 7.48 -9.63 7.13
N VAL A 108 8.78 -9.49 7.36
CA VAL A 108 9.60 -8.39 6.82
C VAL A 108 10.85 -8.91 6.14
N SER A 109 11.39 -8.13 5.21
CA SER A 109 12.75 -8.33 4.70
C SER A 109 13.79 -8.04 5.78
N ASP A 110 15.05 -8.37 5.52
CA ASP A 110 16.13 -7.79 6.31
C ASP A 110 16.27 -6.28 6.01
N VAL A 111 17.07 -5.57 6.82
CA VAL A 111 17.35 -4.14 6.63
C VAL A 111 18.25 -3.95 5.41
N SER A 112 17.83 -3.07 4.51
CA SER A 112 18.70 -2.61 3.42
C SER A 112 19.72 -1.58 3.93
N GLU A 113 20.87 -2.07 4.42
CA GLU A 113 21.96 -1.22 4.95
C GLU A 113 22.91 -0.69 3.86
N ALA A 114 22.82 -1.21 2.63
CA ALA A 114 23.65 -0.78 1.52
C ALA A 114 23.42 0.70 1.15
N LYS A 115 24.38 1.32 0.45
CA LYS A 115 24.24 2.69 -0.04
C LYS A 115 23.00 2.79 -0.94
N GLY A 116 22.06 3.66 -0.57
CA GLY A 116 20.75 3.79 -1.24
C GLY A 116 19.61 2.96 -0.62
N GLY A 117 19.93 2.09 0.34
CA GLY A 117 18.96 1.24 1.06
C GLY A 117 18.16 1.93 2.16
N ASN A 118 18.57 3.12 2.61
CA ASN A 118 17.84 3.97 3.58
C ASN A 118 17.43 3.31 4.91
N ASN A 119 18.11 2.23 5.33
CA ASN A 119 17.82 1.47 6.56
C ASN A 119 16.35 1.07 6.68
N GLU A 120 15.74 0.74 5.54
CA GLU A 120 14.34 0.34 5.47
C GLU A 120 14.20 -1.15 5.17
N ARG A 121 12.97 -1.61 5.39
CA ARG A 121 12.48 -2.95 5.13
C ARG A 121 11.23 -2.84 4.29
N MET A 122 10.94 -3.94 3.62
CA MET A 122 9.62 -4.21 3.05
C MET A 122 8.88 -5.17 3.97
N ALA A 123 7.57 -5.02 4.07
CA ALA A 123 6.72 -5.94 4.82
C ALA A 123 5.61 -6.48 3.93
N PHE A 124 5.19 -7.70 4.20
CA PHE A 124 3.88 -8.19 3.77
C PHE A 124 3.02 -8.37 5.00
N VAL A 125 1.81 -7.82 4.98
CA VAL A 125 0.74 -8.08 5.95
C VAL A 125 -0.39 -8.80 5.23
N TYR A 126 -0.93 -9.86 5.80
CA TYR A 126 -1.91 -10.69 5.11
C TYR A 126 -2.97 -11.26 6.05
N ASN A 127 -4.21 -11.34 5.55
CA ASN A 127 -5.33 -11.93 6.25
C ASN A 127 -5.28 -13.46 6.11
N THR A 128 -5.00 -14.15 7.20
CA THR A 128 -4.84 -15.61 7.29
C THR A 128 -6.13 -16.38 7.01
N ASP A 129 -7.31 -15.74 7.06
CA ASP A 129 -8.58 -16.36 6.65
C ASP A 129 -8.71 -16.44 5.11
N ARG A 130 -7.90 -15.68 4.39
CA ARG A 130 -7.98 -15.51 2.93
C ARG A 130 -6.75 -16.03 2.21
N VAL A 131 -5.58 -15.85 2.82
CA VAL A 131 -4.27 -16.09 2.20
C VAL A 131 -3.45 -17.05 3.05
N PHE A 132 -2.97 -18.11 2.41
CA PHE A 132 -2.06 -19.10 2.98
C PHE A 132 -0.63 -18.77 2.56
N PHE A 133 0.27 -18.60 3.53
CA PHE A 133 1.70 -18.56 3.25
C PHE A 133 2.20 -19.94 2.83
N ARG A 134 2.98 -20.02 1.75
CA ARG A 134 3.47 -21.29 1.18
C ARG A 134 4.91 -21.63 1.58
N ASN A 135 5.39 -21.10 2.70
CA ASN A 135 6.70 -21.40 3.29
C ASN A 135 7.91 -21.10 2.37
N LEU A 136 7.75 -20.22 1.39
CA LEU A 136 8.83 -19.74 0.53
C LEU A 136 8.88 -18.23 0.62
N ILE A 137 10.04 -17.72 1.03
CA ILE A 137 10.34 -16.32 1.27
C ILE A 137 11.84 -16.09 1.03
N GLY A 138 12.21 -14.93 0.53
CA GLY A 138 13.62 -14.55 0.37
C GLY A 138 13.80 -13.33 -0.50
N GLU A 139 15.01 -13.13 -0.97
CA GLU A 139 15.39 -12.03 -1.84
C GLU A 139 15.77 -12.52 -3.24
N ILE A 140 15.57 -11.68 -4.25
CA ILE A 140 16.06 -11.97 -5.59
C ILE A 140 17.55 -11.65 -5.66
N VAL A 141 18.36 -12.69 -5.80
CA VAL A 141 19.77 -12.56 -6.18
C VAL A 141 19.88 -12.51 -7.70
N ILE A 142 20.44 -11.43 -8.21
CA ILE A 142 20.68 -11.26 -9.65
C ILE A 142 21.92 -12.08 -10.05
N PRO A 143 21.84 -12.94 -11.08
CA PRO A 143 22.98 -13.72 -11.53
C PRO A 143 24.06 -12.82 -12.15
N ARG A 144 25.32 -13.27 -12.12
CA ARG A 144 26.50 -12.44 -12.45
C ARG A 144 26.41 -11.77 -13.82
N GLU A 145 25.88 -12.49 -14.81
CA GLU A 145 25.70 -12.06 -16.18
C GLU A 145 24.65 -10.96 -16.37
N ASP A 146 23.73 -10.81 -15.41
CA ASP A 146 22.63 -9.84 -15.44
C ASP A 146 22.87 -8.66 -14.46
N LEU A 147 24.03 -8.60 -13.78
CA LEU A 147 24.34 -7.52 -12.84
C LEU A 147 24.42 -6.16 -13.53
N ILE A 148 23.89 -5.14 -12.86
CA ILE A 148 23.93 -3.77 -13.35
C ILE A 148 25.22 -3.13 -12.82
N ALA A 149 26.09 -2.70 -13.73
CA ALA A 149 27.42 -2.18 -13.38
C ALA A 149 28.26 -3.13 -12.49
N GLY A 150 27.97 -4.44 -12.51
CA GLY A 150 28.65 -5.43 -11.67
C GLY A 150 28.16 -5.50 -10.22
N GLU A 151 27.06 -4.83 -9.89
CA GLU A 151 26.49 -4.75 -8.53
C GLU A 151 25.10 -5.40 -8.46
N GLN A 152 24.72 -5.84 -7.25
CA GLN A 152 23.32 -6.15 -6.92
C GLN A 152 22.54 -4.83 -6.78
N VAL A 153 21.23 -4.88 -6.90
CA VAL A 153 20.38 -3.72 -6.61
C VAL A 153 20.50 -3.31 -5.14
N ALA A 154 20.52 -2.00 -4.88
CA ALA A 154 20.77 -1.46 -3.54
C ALA A 154 19.73 -1.91 -2.50
N ARG A 155 18.49 -2.13 -2.95
CA ARG A 155 17.39 -2.69 -2.16
C ARG A 155 16.99 -4.00 -2.79
N SER A 156 17.44 -5.10 -2.19
CA SER A 156 17.12 -6.45 -2.64
C SER A 156 15.61 -6.65 -2.82
N PRO A 157 15.12 -7.09 -3.99
CA PRO A 157 13.69 -7.31 -4.19
C PRO A 157 13.24 -8.46 -3.30
N PHE A 158 12.27 -8.18 -2.44
CA PHE A 158 11.81 -9.11 -1.42
C PHE A 158 10.58 -9.86 -1.89
N PHE A 159 10.63 -11.19 -1.87
CA PHE A 159 9.55 -12.01 -2.37
C PHE A 159 9.08 -13.07 -1.38
N ALA A 160 7.81 -13.45 -1.53
CA ALA A 160 7.21 -14.57 -0.82
C ALA A 160 6.11 -15.24 -1.65
N SER A 161 5.88 -16.53 -1.42
CA SER A 161 4.85 -17.31 -2.10
C SER A 161 3.64 -17.56 -1.21
N PHE A 162 2.48 -17.43 -1.81
CA PHE A 162 1.18 -17.47 -1.17
C PHE A 162 0.16 -18.29 -2.00
N GLN A 163 -0.97 -18.59 -1.37
CA GLN A 163 -2.12 -19.20 -2.03
C GLN A 163 -3.42 -18.62 -1.50
N ALA A 164 -4.38 -18.41 -2.38
CA ALA A 164 -5.77 -18.08 -2.03
C ALA A 164 -6.69 -19.03 -2.81
N GLY A 165 -7.38 -19.94 -2.12
CA GLY A 165 -8.13 -21.01 -2.81
C GLY A 165 -7.25 -21.81 -3.77
N TRP A 166 -7.58 -21.82 -5.06
CA TRP A 166 -6.81 -22.48 -6.11
C TRP A 166 -5.66 -21.61 -6.65
N PHE A 167 -5.67 -20.32 -6.38
CA PHE A 167 -4.72 -19.36 -6.94
C PHE A 167 -3.40 -19.39 -6.16
N LYS A 168 -2.34 -19.84 -6.82
CA LYS A 168 -0.96 -19.83 -6.31
C LYS A 168 -0.21 -18.66 -6.90
N PHE A 169 0.40 -17.84 -6.06
CA PHE A 169 1.12 -16.66 -6.50
C PHE A 169 2.34 -16.38 -5.64
N SER A 170 3.27 -15.61 -6.16
CA SER A 170 4.33 -14.98 -5.38
C SER A 170 4.24 -13.47 -5.53
N LEU A 171 4.33 -12.74 -4.42
CA LEU A 171 4.53 -11.29 -4.45
C LEU A 171 6.02 -11.01 -4.37
N CYS A 172 6.52 -10.13 -5.25
CA CYS A 172 7.86 -9.57 -5.20
C CYS A 172 7.71 -8.06 -5.04
N SER A 173 8.01 -7.55 -3.85
CA SER A 173 8.05 -6.13 -3.56
C SER A 173 9.43 -5.58 -3.94
N ALA A 174 9.46 -4.43 -4.58
CA ALA A 174 10.67 -3.63 -4.73
C ALA A 174 10.40 -2.17 -4.35
N HIS A 175 11.47 -1.50 -3.97
CA HIS A 175 11.50 -0.05 -3.83
C HIS A 175 12.67 0.46 -4.69
N ILE A 176 12.41 0.73 -5.97
CA ILE A 176 13.44 1.11 -6.95
C ILE A 176 14.13 2.39 -6.49
N ILE A 177 15.44 2.51 -6.72
CA ILE A 177 16.19 3.68 -6.27
C ILE A 177 15.61 5.00 -6.84
N TYR A 178 15.74 6.07 -6.07
CA TYR A 178 15.44 7.43 -6.54
C TYR A 178 16.68 8.09 -7.13
N GLY A 179 16.49 9.02 -8.07
CA GLY A 179 17.56 9.84 -8.63
C GLY A 179 17.40 10.11 -10.12
N ASP A 180 18.34 10.88 -10.65
CA ASP A 180 18.34 11.38 -12.03
C ASP A 180 18.83 10.34 -13.06
N ASP A 181 19.42 9.23 -12.61
CA ASP A 181 19.84 8.13 -13.47
C ASP A 181 18.66 7.23 -13.83
N LEU A 182 17.85 7.70 -14.77
CA LEU A 182 16.67 6.98 -15.23
C LEU A 182 17.03 5.67 -15.95
N ASP A 183 18.21 5.56 -16.56
CA ASP A 183 18.65 4.36 -17.26
C ASP A 183 19.00 3.24 -16.27
N LEU A 184 19.70 3.56 -15.19
CA LEU A 184 19.96 2.63 -14.09
C LEU A 184 18.65 2.10 -13.50
N ARG A 185 17.70 3.00 -13.22
CA ARG A 185 16.38 2.65 -12.67
C ARG A 185 15.56 1.77 -13.61
N ALA A 186 15.60 2.06 -14.91
CA ALA A 186 14.98 1.23 -15.94
C ALA A 186 15.62 -0.17 -16.00
N GLN A 187 16.94 -0.27 -15.85
CA GLN A 187 17.65 -1.55 -15.78
C GLN A 187 17.27 -2.35 -14.52
N GLU A 188 17.11 -1.71 -13.36
CA GLU A 188 16.64 -2.38 -12.13
C GLU A 188 15.26 -3.01 -12.32
N ILE A 189 14.29 -2.25 -12.85
CA ILE A 189 12.96 -2.78 -13.18
C ILE A 189 13.06 -3.96 -14.14
N LYS A 190 13.85 -3.79 -15.20
CA LYS A 190 13.97 -4.79 -16.26
C LYS A 190 14.52 -6.12 -15.74
N VAL A 191 15.61 -6.08 -14.95
CA VAL A 191 16.26 -7.31 -14.45
C VAL A 191 15.36 -8.07 -13.47
N ILE A 192 14.58 -7.36 -12.65
CA ILE A 192 13.61 -7.97 -11.73
C ILE A 192 12.46 -8.59 -12.51
N ALA A 193 11.85 -7.83 -13.43
CA ALA A 193 10.74 -8.31 -14.26
C ALA A 193 11.15 -9.53 -15.10
N ASP A 194 12.32 -9.50 -15.75
CA ASP A 194 12.83 -10.63 -16.53
C ASP A 194 13.09 -11.86 -15.66
N THR A 195 13.56 -11.67 -14.42
CA THR A 195 13.75 -12.75 -13.45
C THR A 195 12.42 -13.41 -13.07
N LEU A 196 11.37 -12.63 -12.79
CA LEU A 196 10.04 -13.15 -12.49
C LEU A 196 9.40 -13.84 -13.70
N VAL A 197 9.57 -13.28 -14.89
CA VAL A 197 9.13 -13.92 -16.15
C VAL A 197 9.86 -15.25 -16.36
N ARG A 198 11.17 -15.34 -16.08
CA ARG A 198 11.92 -16.61 -16.17
C ARG A 198 11.39 -17.65 -15.18
N ARG A 199 11.09 -17.25 -13.93
CA ARG A 199 10.49 -18.15 -12.91
C ARG A 199 9.11 -18.67 -13.34
N SER A 200 8.25 -17.82 -13.90
CA SER A 200 6.90 -18.21 -14.37
C SER A 200 6.88 -19.33 -15.43
N LYS A 201 7.96 -19.47 -16.20
CA LYS A 201 8.10 -20.56 -17.19
C LYS A 201 8.36 -21.93 -16.54
N LYS A 202 8.90 -21.94 -15.33
CA LYS A 202 9.32 -23.15 -14.61
C LYS A 202 8.35 -23.51 -13.48
N GLU A 203 7.75 -22.52 -12.86
CA GLU A 203 6.92 -22.64 -11.67
C GLU A 203 5.44 -22.51 -12.01
N ASP A 204 4.61 -23.40 -11.46
CA ASP A 204 3.15 -23.36 -11.62
C ASP A 204 2.51 -22.38 -10.62
N GLN A 205 2.90 -21.11 -10.72
CA GLN A 205 2.35 -20.01 -9.95
C GLN A 205 2.50 -18.68 -10.69
N VAL A 206 1.70 -17.71 -10.27
CA VAL A 206 1.67 -16.36 -10.84
C VAL A 206 2.67 -15.50 -10.10
N HIS A 207 3.55 -14.81 -10.82
CA HIS A 207 4.47 -13.88 -10.20
C HIS A 207 3.94 -12.47 -10.34
N VAL A 208 3.77 -11.79 -9.20
CA VAL A 208 3.36 -10.39 -9.11
C VAL A 208 4.58 -9.56 -8.69
N PHE A 209 4.88 -8.55 -9.49
CA PHE A 209 5.88 -7.52 -9.19
C PHE A 209 5.16 -6.26 -8.74
N LEU A 210 5.50 -5.69 -7.60
CA LEU A 210 4.79 -4.53 -7.06
C LEU A 210 5.70 -3.67 -6.18
N GLY A 211 5.23 -2.48 -5.84
CA GLY A 211 5.87 -1.57 -4.90
C GLY A 211 6.14 -0.21 -5.51
N ASP A 212 6.95 0.57 -4.80
CA ASP A 212 7.36 1.90 -5.23
C ASP A 212 8.48 1.80 -6.28
N MET A 213 8.13 2.04 -7.53
CA MET A 213 9.08 2.04 -8.64
C MET A 213 9.70 3.42 -8.90
N ASN A 214 9.35 4.42 -8.08
CA ASN A 214 9.76 5.81 -8.18
C ASN A 214 9.44 6.49 -9.53
N ILE A 215 8.58 5.90 -10.37
CA ILE A 215 8.30 6.38 -11.73
C ILE A 215 7.66 7.77 -11.68
N GLU A 216 8.23 8.72 -12.42
CA GLU A 216 7.80 10.11 -12.35
C GLU A 216 6.69 10.43 -13.34
N LYS A 217 6.75 9.87 -14.56
CA LYS A 217 5.83 10.18 -15.66
C LYS A 217 5.39 8.91 -16.36
N GLU A 218 4.22 8.97 -16.98
CA GLU A 218 3.61 7.84 -17.68
C GLU A 218 4.42 7.36 -18.90
N ASP A 219 5.21 8.25 -19.49
CA ASP A 219 5.95 8.05 -20.74
C ASP A 219 7.48 8.02 -20.56
N ASP A 220 7.98 8.06 -19.31
CA ASP A 220 9.41 8.02 -19.05
C ASP A 220 10.03 6.64 -19.35
N VAL A 221 11.38 6.59 -19.44
CA VAL A 221 12.12 5.35 -19.76
C VAL A 221 11.88 4.23 -18.74
N VAL A 222 11.61 4.59 -17.48
CA VAL A 222 11.43 3.65 -16.38
C VAL A 222 10.07 2.96 -16.50
N MET A 223 9.01 3.73 -16.77
CA MET A 223 7.68 3.19 -17.09
C MET A 223 7.71 2.33 -18.36
N ARG A 224 8.42 2.77 -19.40
CA ARG A 224 8.57 1.98 -20.63
C ARG A 224 9.25 0.64 -20.37
N ALA A 225 10.30 0.59 -19.54
CA ALA A 225 10.95 -0.67 -19.18
C ALA A 225 9.99 -1.66 -18.51
N LEU A 226 9.07 -1.17 -17.66
CA LEU A 226 8.04 -2.01 -17.05
C LEU A 226 7.01 -2.48 -18.08
N LYS A 227 6.47 -1.57 -18.91
CA LYS A 227 5.45 -1.86 -19.93
C LYS A 227 5.95 -2.77 -21.05
N GLU A 228 7.22 -2.67 -21.42
CA GLU A 228 7.88 -3.53 -22.42
C GLU A 228 8.30 -4.90 -21.86
N SER A 229 8.14 -5.12 -20.54
CA SER A 229 8.31 -6.43 -19.94
C SER A 229 7.26 -7.43 -20.48
N LYS A 230 7.49 -8.72 -20.26
CA LYS A 230 6.52 -9.78 -20.63
C LYS A 230 5.43 -9.97 -19.57
N MET A 231 5.28 -9.01 -18.66
CA MET A 231 4.26 -8.99 -17.62
C MET A 231 3.08 -8.13 -18.07
N THR A 232 1.90 -8.38 -17.50
CA THR A 232 0.73 -7.52 -17.66
C THR A 232 0.80 -6.41 -16.61
N VAL A 233 0.69 -5.16 -17.06
CA VAL A 233 0.82 -3.95 -16.22
C VAL A 233 -0.52 -3.19 -16.26
N PRO A 234 -1.35 -3.26 -15.21
CA PRO A 234 -2.54 -2.42 -15.10
C PRO A 234 -2.17 -0.94 -15.01
N ASP A 235 -3.04 -0.08 -15.53
CA ASP A 235 -2.87 1.37 -15.39
C ASP A 235 -3.56 1.87 -14.12
N PHE A 236 -2.77 2.35 -13.16
CA PHE A 236 -3.27 2.93 -11.91
C PHE A 236 -3.45 4.45 -12.00
N GLY A 237 -3.03 5.08 -13.12
CA GLY A 237 -2.87 6.52 -13.22
C GLY A 237 -1.81 7.05 -12.24
N PRO A 238 -1.85 8.36 -11.93
CA PRO A 238 -0.98 8.93 -10.92
C PRO A 238 -1.26 8.36 -9.51
N THR A 239 -0.22 7.91 -8.83
CA THR A 239 -0.28 7.23 -7.53
C THR A 239 0.19 8.12 -6.38
N ASN A 240 0.41 9.41 -6.59
CA ASN A 240 0.76 10.36 -5.54
C ASN A 240 -0.36 11.37 -5.21
N MET A 241 -0.28 12.00 -4.03
CA MET A 241 -1.27 12.98 -3.59
C MET A 241 -1.45 14.18 -4.55
N SER A 242 -0.42 14.61 -5.29
CA SER A 242 -0.59 15.71 -6.26
C SER A 242 -1.20 15.29 -7.58
N GLY A 243 -1.41 13.98 -7.81
CA GLY A 243 -2.03 13.45 -9.03
C GLY A 243 -1.18 13.67 -10.28
N ASN A 244 0.15 13.60 -10.15
CA ASN A 244 1.09 13.91 -11.24
C ASN A 244 2.39 13.08 -11.23
N ARG A 245 2.47 12.04 -10.40
CA ARG A 245 3.57 11.06 -10.36
C ARG A 245 2.99 9.65 -10.31
N TYR A 246 3.72 8.68 -10.85
CA TYR A 246 3.30 7.31 -11.08
C TYR A 246 4.14 6.31 -10.26
N PHE A 247 4.55 6.74 -9.05
CA PHE A 247 5.54 6.06 -8.21
C PHE A 247 5.28 4.57 -8.05
N ASP A 248 4.13 4.20 -7.47
CA ASP A 248 3.76 2.82 -7.23
C ASP A 248 3.19 2.15 -8.47
N GLN A 249 3.58 0.89 -8.71
CA GLN A 249 3.06 0.07 -9.80
C GLN A 249 2.82 -1.37 -9.35
N MET A 250 2.00 -2.10 -10.12
CA MET A 250 1.94 -3.56 -10.07
C MET A 250 2.02 -4.13 -11.48
N ALA A 251 2.61 -5.31 -11.60
CA ALA A 251 2.64 -6.10 -12.81
C ALA A 251 2.52 -7.59 -12.44
N PHE A 252 1.98 -8.41 -13.33
CA PHE A 252 1.87 -9.85 -13.07
C PHE A 252 2.04 -10.70 -14.32
N THR A 253 2.47 -11.95 -14.14
CA THR A 253 2.66 -12.88 -15.26
C THR A 253 1.36 -13.52 -15.71
N THR A 254 1.00 -13.37 -16.98
CA THR A 254 -0.14 -14.06 -17.64
C THR A 254 0.28 -15.18 -18.58
N LYS A 255 1.58 -15.36 -18.78
CA LYS A 255 2.19 -16.45 -19.55
C LYS A 255 3.08 -17.28 -18.63
N GLY A 256 3.35 -18.52 -19.01
CA GLY A 256 4.10 -19.48 -18.19
C GLY A 256 3.24 -20.68 -17.79
N LYS A 257 3.69 -21.47 -16.80
CA LYS A 257 2.95 -22.68 -16.39
C LYS A 257 1.58 -22.36 -15.79
N ALA A 258 1.46 -21.23 -15.10
CA ALA A 258 0.21 -20.75 -14.53
C ALA A 258 -0.57 -19.79 -15.45
N GLY A 259 -0.24 -19.70 -16.75
CA GLY A 259 -0.80 -18.66 -17.63
C GLY A 259 -2.33 -18.66 -17.77
N LEU A 260 -2.99 -19.79 -17.53
CA LEU A 260 -4.45 -19.90 -17.58
C LEU A 260 -5.13 -19.72 -16.21
N LYS A 261 -4.39 -19.28 -15.19
CA LYS A 261 -4.82 -19.23 -13.79
C LYS A 261 -4.90 -17.81 -13.23
N THR A 262 -4.84 -16.79 -14.09
CA THR A 262 -4.88 -15.38 -13.67
C THR A 262 -5.81 -14.58 -14.55
N ARG A 263 -6.75 -13.88 -13.93
CA ARG A 263 -7.56 -12.85 -14.58
C ARG A 263 -7.64 -11.63 -13.69
N LEU A 264 -7.32 -10.48 -14.25
CA LEU A 264 -7.54 -9.19 -13.61
C LEU A 264 -9.02 -8.84 -13.74
N LEU A 265 -9.66 -8.58 -12.60
CA LEU A 265 -11.06 -8.18 -12.54
C LEU A 265 -11.20 -6.66 -12.43
N ARG A 266 -10.47 -6.06 -11.49
CA ARG A 266 -10.49 -4.61 -11.22
C ARG A 266 -9.12 -4.16 -10.72
N HIS A 267 -8.83 -2.88 -10.84
CA HIS A 267 -7.68 -2.23 -10.23
C HIS A 267 -7.97 -0.74 -10.07
N ALA A 268 -7.42 -0.13 -9.02
CA ALA A 268 -7.52 1.32 -8.81
C ALA A 268 -6.48 1.81 -7.79
N THR A 269 -6.41 3.13 -7.64
CA THR A 269 -5.87 3.80 -6.47
C THR A 269 -7.00 4.09 -5.48
N PHE A 270 -6.70 4.22 -4.19
CA PHE A 270 -7.67 4.68 -3.20
C PHE A 270 -7.21 5.99 -2.55
N ASP A 271 -7.94 7.07 -2.80
CA ASP A 271 -7.66 8.39 -2.23
C ASP A 271 -8.41 8.62 -0.92
N TRP A 272 -7.71 8.48 0.20
CA TRP A 272 -8.23 8.59 1.56
C TRP A 272 -8.57 10.03 1.99
N ARG A 273 -8.17 11.05 1.23
CA ARG A 273 -8.11 12.44 1.72
C ARG A 273 -9.47 13.08 1.99
N HIS A 274 -10.48 12.71 1.21
CA HIS A 274 -11.84 13.18 1.49
C HIS A 274 -12.41 12.64 2.80
N ALA A 275 -11.89 11.52 3.30
CA ALA A 275 -12.40 10.87 4.50
C ALA A 275 -11.73 11.37 5.77
N VAL A 276 -10.39 11.44 5.78
CA VAL A 276 -9.62 11.56 7.03
C VAL A 276 -8.81 12.85 7.16
N PHE A 277 -7.87 13.14 6.25
CA PHE A 277 -7.10 14.40 6.24
C PHE A 277 -7.06 15.03 4.86
N GLY A 278 -6.84 16.34 4.78
CA GLY A 278 -6.63 17.01 3.52
C GLY A 278 -5.17 17.00 3.03
N PRO A 279 -4.84 17.82 2.01
CA PRO A 279 -5.77 18.60 1.21
C PRO A 279 -6.60 17.72 0.28
N HIS A 280 -7.89 18.05 0.14
CA HIS A 280 -8.82 17.30 -0.71
C HIS A 280 -8.35 17.29 -2.18
N PRO A 281 -8.50 16.15 -2.88
CA PRO A 281 -8.20 16.09 -4.30
C PRO A 281 -9.18 16.96 -5.09
N LYS A 282 -8.80 17.27 -6.34
CA LYS A 282 -9.63 18.10 -7.24
C LYS A 282 -10.96 17.45 -7.58
N VAL A 283 -11.00 16.13 -7.64
CA VAL A 283 -12.22 15.36 -7.88
C VAL A 283 -13.06 15.40 -6.60
N PRO A 284 -14.29 15.94 -6.62
CA PRO A 284 -15.12 16.03 -5.42
C PRO A 284 -15.60 14.65 -4.98
N ALA A 285 -15.68 14.41 -3.67
CA ALA A 285 -16.35 13.24 -3.12
C ALA A 285 -17.87 13.37 -3.23
N SER A 286 -18.57 12.23 -3.25
CA SER A 286 -20.02 12.19 -3.18
C SER A 286 -20.52 12.79 -1.86
N ALA A 287 -21.60 13.58 -1.95
CA ALA A 287 -22.26 14.13 -0.78
C ALA A 287 -22.97 13.02 0.03
N PHE A 288 -23.00 13.19 1.35
CA PHE A 288 -23.74 12.30 2.23
C PHE A 288 -25.22 12.68 2.31
N THR A 289 -26.08 11.67 2.33
CA THR A 289 -27.49 11.82 2.67
C THR A 289 -27.67 12.28 4.11
N GLU A 290 -28.81 12.87 4.43
CA GLU A 290 -29.13 13.28 5.81
C GLU A 290 -29.05 12.11 6.81
N LYS A 291 -29.48 10.91 6.39
CA LYS A 291 -29.36 9.69 7.20
C LYS A 291 -27.89 9.35 7.50
N GLN A 292 -27.01 9.46 6.52
CA GLN A 292 -25.58 9.20 6.71
C GLN A 292 -24.94 10.24 7.63
N ASN A 293 -25.31 11.51 7.49
CA ASN A 293 -24.87 12.57 8.40
C ASN A 293 -25.31 12.30 9.85
N LYS A 294 -26.57 11.87 10.05
CA LYS A 294 -27.09 11.46 11.38
C LYS A 294 -26.36 10.26 11.98
N LEU A 295 -25.72 9.43 11.15
CA LEU A 295 -24.88 8.32 11.60
C LEU A 295 -23.44 8.74 11.91
N GLY A 296 -23.09 10.03 11.80
CA GLY A 296 -21.77 10.55 12.15
C GLY A 296 -20.78 10.64 10.98
N MET A 297 -21.19 10.35 9.75
CA MET A 297 -20.39 10.61 8.55
C MET A 297 -20.40 12.10 8.24
N SER A 298 -19.24 12.68 7.90
CA SER A 298 -19.20 14.07 7.42
C SER A 298 -17.93 14.36 6.63
N ARG A 299 -17.98 15.38 5.78
CA ARG A 299 -16.80 15.89 5.06
C ARG A 299 -16.42 17.22 5.67
N ILE A 300 -15.21 17.30 6.23
CA ILE A 300 -14.69 18.54 6.81
C ILE A 300 -13.91 19.26 5.71
N ASP A 301 -14.17 20.54 5.53
CA ASP A 301 -13.40 21.35 4.59
C ASP A 301 -11.99 21.62 5.10
N ARG A 302 -11.19 22.30 4.27
CA ARG A 302 -9.80 22.60 4.61
C ARG A 302 -9.68 23.43 5.88
N ASP A 303 -10.54 24.43 6.08
CA ASP A 303 -10.42 25.36 7.20
C ASP A 303 -10.81 24.68 8.51
N GLY A 304 -11.86 23.84 8.49
CA GLY A 304 -12.22 23.00 9.63
C GLY A 304 -11.12 22.00 10.00
N LEU A 305 -10.46 21.38 9.02
CA LEU A 305 -9.32 20.49 9.27
C LEU A 305 -8.12 21.25 9.85
N LEU A 306 -7.81 22.43 9.33
CA LEU A 306 -6.73 23.27 9.84
C LEU A 306 -7.02 23.71 11.29
N ALA A 307 -8.25 24.12 11.57
CA ALA A 307 -8.65 24.53 12.91
C ALA A 307 -8.56 23.36 13.91
N HIS A 308 -9.08 22.19 13.54
CA HIS A 308 -9.06 20.99 14.38
C HIS A 308 -7.64 20.60 14.78
N TYR A 309 -6.74 20.45 13.81
CA TYR A 309 -5.42 19.87 14.05
C TYR A 309 -4.37 20.86 14.57
N LYS A 310 -4.64 22.17 14.57
CA LYS A 310 -3.64 23.19 14.95
C LYS A 310 -3.05 22.97 16.34
N ASP A 311 -3.92 22.85 17.35
CA ASP A 311 -3.49 22.77 18.74
C ASP A 311 -3.02 21.35 19.07
N ILE A 312 -3.65 20.32 18.50
CA ILE A 312 -3.27 18.91 18.63
C ILE A 312 -1.83 18.69 18.14
N VAL A 313 -1.51 19.19 16.95
CA VAL A 313 -0.16 19.04 16.37
C VAL A 313 0.86 19.87 17.15
N THR A 314 0.47 21.02 17.67
CA THR A 314 1.34 21.84 18.54
C THR A 314 1.68 21.11 19.83
N ALA A 315 0.69 20.50 20.49
CA ALA A 315 0.88 19.70 21.70
C ALA A 315 1.75 18.47 21.42
N ALA A 316 1.45 17.71 20.36
CA ALA A 316 2.23 16.54 19.96
C ALA A 316 3.70 16.89 19.70
N ARG A 317 3.98 17.96 18.95
CA ARG A 317 5.35 18.39 18.68
C ARG A 317 6.08 18.81 19.95
N THR A 318 5.40 19.54 20.85
CA THR A 318 5.96 19.94 22.15
C THR A 318 6.32 18.73 23.01
N LYS A 319 5.42 17.74 23.10
CA LYS A 319 5.65 16.46 23.81
C LYS A 319 6.91 15.74 23.33
N TYR A 320 7.19 15.78 22.02
CA TYR A 320 8.39 15.19 21.42
C TYR A 320 9.56 16.17 21.24
N LYS A 321 9.57 17.30 21.97
CA LYS A 321 10.65 18.30 21.97
C LYS A 321 10.97 18.86 20.57
N LYS A 322 9.95 18.96 19.70
CA LYS A 322 10.02 19.61 18.39
C LYS A 322 9.34 20.97 18.44
N GLN A 323 9.91 21.95 17.75
CA GLN A 323 9.29 23.27 17.63
C GLN A 323 7.95 23.17 16.90
N PRO A 324 6.89 23.86 17.34
CA PRO A 324 5.66 24.01 16.58
C PRO A 324 5.92 24.53 15.16
N TYR A 325 5.00 24.26 14.23
CA TYR A 325 5.12 24.82 12.89
C TYR A 325 4.97 26.34 12.95
N SER A 326 5.92 27.08 12.35
CA SER A 326 5.87 28.54 12.27
C SER A 326 4.69 29.04 11.42
N ASP A 327 4.33 28.28 10.39
CA ASP A 327 3.17 28.51 9.54
C ASP A 327 2.40 27.19 9.37
N TRP A 328 1.39 26.99 10.23
CA TRP A 328 0.58 25.77 10.24
C TRP A 328 -0.17 25.54 8.92
N PRO A 329 -0.92 26.51 8.36
CA PRO A 329 -1.61 26.33 7.08
C PRO A 329 -0.70 25.89 5.92
N LYS A 330 0.54 26.40 5.85
CA LYS A 330 1.52 25.97 4.83
C LYS A 330 2.11 24.59 5.13
N SER A 331 2.29 24.25 6.39
CA SER A 331 2.91 22.98 6.81
C SER A 331 1.94 21.80 6.77
N TYR A 332 0.62 22.06 6.82
CA TYR A 332 -0.43 21.04 6.91
C TYR A 332 -0.29 19.93 5.86
N LYS A 333 -0.15 20.30 4.58
CA LYS A 333 -0.01 19.30 3.49
C LYS A 333 1.19 18.37 3.72
N ASN A 334 2.33 18.92 4.12
CA ASN A 334 3.52 18.10 4.36
C ASN A 334 3.33 17.24 5.62
N TRP A 335 2.73 17.78 6.67
CA TRP A 335 2.40 17.02 7.88
C TRP A 335 1.51 15.81 7.57
N THR A 336 0.47 15.94 6.73
CA THR A 336 -0.42 14.81 6.41
C THR A 336 0.28 13.68 5.65
N THR A 337 1.37 13.97 4.92
CA THR A 337 2.20 12.91 4.31
C THR A 337 2.93 12.05 5.34
N PHE A 338 3.26 12.60 6.51
CA PHE A 338 3.85 11.84 7.63
C PHE A 338 2.78 11.16 8.48
N GLU A 339 1.53 11.60 8.41
CA GLU A 339 0.41 10.91 9.06
C GLU A 339 -0.05 9.69 8.27
N MET A 340 -0.27 9.87 6.96
CA MET A 340 -0.69 8.80 6.07
C MET A 340 0.48 8.41 5.14
N SER A 341 0.57 9.06 3.98
CA SER A 341 1.66 8.96 3.01
C SER A 341 1.48 10.06 1.96
N ASP A 342 2.52 10.39 1.19
CA ASP A 342 2.38 11.10 -0.09
C ASP A 342 2.03 10.19 -1.27
N HIS A 343 2.07 8.87 -1.04
CA HIS A 343 1.60 7.84 -1.96
C HIS A 343 0.14 7.46 -1.64
N LEU A 344 -0.60 7.15 -2.69
CA LEU A 344 -1.93 6.56 -2.61
C LEU A 344 -1.78 5.03 -2.62
N PRO A 345 -2.49 4.31 -1.73
CA PRO A 345 -2.54 2.86 -1.81
C PRO A 345 -3.12 2.43 -3.16
N ILE A 346 -2.42 1.51 -3.82
CA ILE A 346 -2.87 0.90 -5.07
C ILE A 346 -3.33 -0.53 -4.81
N TRP A 347 -4.32 -0.99 -5.56
CA TRP A 347 -4.84 -2.34 -5.40
C TRP A 347 -5.32 -2.93 -6.72
N MET A 348 -5.18 -4.25 -6.85
CA MET A 348 -5.80 -5.02 -7.93
C MET A 348 -6.55 -6.21 -7.38
N GLU A 349 -7.66 -6.54 -8.04
CA GLU A 349 -8.49 -7.70 -7.74
C GLU A 349 -8.30 -8.77 -8.81
N LEU A 350 -7.90 -9.96 -8.37
CA LEU A 350 -7.67 -11.12 -9.22
C LEU A 350 -8.70 -12.22 -8.94
N GLU A 351 -9.15 -12.90 -9.98
CA GLU A 351 -9.94 -14.13 -9.83
C GLU A 351 -9.10 -15.25 -9.21
N VAL A 352 -9.63 -15.95 -8.20
CA VAL A 352 -8.90 -17.04 -7.52
C VAL A 352 -9.46 -18.44 -7.72
N ASP A 353 -10.64 -18.55 -8.32
CA ASP A 353 -11.31 -19.81 -8.60
C ASP A 353 -11.56 -19.96 -10.09
N TYR A 354 -10.74 -20.79 -10.72
CA TYR A 354 -10.82 -21.15 -12.13
C TYR A 354 -11.17 -22.65 -12.28
N SER A 355 -11.82 -23.24 -11.27
CA SER A 355 -12.15 -24.66 -11.24
C SER A 355 -13.10 -25.07 -12.38
N ASP A 356 -14.07 -24.23 -12.74
CA ASP A 356 -14.96 -24.48 -13.88
C ASP A 356 -14.19 -24.59 -15.21
N ASP A 357 -13.25 -23.67 -15.47
CA ASP A 357 -12.40 -23.71 -16.66
C ASP A 357 -11.45 -24.91 -16.65
N TYR A 358 -11.05 -25.37 -15.47
CA TYR A 358 -10.28 -26.59 -15.33
C TYR A 358 -11.11 -27.83 -15.68
N LEU A 359 -12.33 -27.94 -15.14
CA LEU A 359 -13.24 -29.06 -15.42
C LEU A 359 -13.66 -29.11 -16.90
N ARG A 360 -13.95 -27.96 -17.52
CA ARG A 360 -14.34 -27.86 -18.93
C ARG A 360 -13.32 -28.43 -19.90
N ARG A 361 -12.03 -28.49 -19.53
CA ARG A 361 -10.97 -29.07 -20.38
C ARG A 361 -11.07 -30.58 -20.55
N TYR A 362 -11.84 -31.25 -19.70
CA TYR A 362 -12.07 -32.70 -19.75
C TYR A 362 -13.40 -33.07 -20.40
N LEU A 363 -14.24 -32.09 -20.71
CA LEU A 363 -15.45 -32.29 -21.50
C LEU A 363 -15.05 -32.42 -22.97
N LYS A 364 -15.53 -33.48 -23.63
CA LYS A 364 -15.26 -33.77 -25.05
C LYS A 364 -16.12 -32.92 -25.96
#